data_AF-A0AAW0A2Q1-F1
#
_entry.id   AF-A0AAW0A2Q1-F1
#
_cell.length_a   1.000
_cell.length_b   1.000
_cell.length_c   1.000
_cell.angle_alpha   90.00
_cell.angle_beta   90.00
_cell.angle_gamma   90.00
#
_symmetry.space_group_name_H-M   'P 1'
#
loop_
_entity.id
_entity.type
_entity.pdbx_description
1 polymer ?
#
loop_
_entity_poly.entity_id
_entity_poly.type
_entity_poly.pdbx_seq_one_letter_code
_entity_poly.pdbx_strand_id
1 'polypeptide(L)'
;MSAHMSVPDIAAATDISERTIYRIIRTWRTTGDHVRIPLQLGRPRILTSFDVAYLEDLVARTHDIYLFELQECLYEATGLDVAKTTIRDALLRMGYVRVHISRTALEAEENKRLGRSSLQSTYNAAADGMGAHWNASTAA
;
A
#
# COMPACT_ATOMS: atom_id res chain seq x y z
N MET A 1 50.86 22.41 -12.78
CA MET A 1 49.85 23.49 -12.75
C MET A 1 48.49 22.80 -12.66
N SER A 2 47.91 22.67 -11.47
CA SER A 2 46.52 22.20 -11.35
C SER A 2 45.62 23.30 -11.88
N ALA A 3 44.89 23.02 -12.96
CA ALA A 3 43.97 23.96 -13.57
C ALA A 3 42.77 24.19 -12.63
N HIS A 4 42.92 25.13 -11.70
CA HIS A 4 41.79 25.62 -10.91
C HIS A 4 41.01 26.60 -11.79
N MET A 5 40.12 26.06 -12.61
CA MET A 5 39.14 26.86 -13.34
C MET A 5 38.22 27.54 -12.31
N SER A 6 38.12 28.87 -12.35
CA SER A 6 37.26 29.59 -11.42
C SER A 6 35.79 29.36 -11.79
N VAL A 7 34.87 29.55 -10.83
CA VAL A 7 33.42 29.39 -11.09
C VAL A 7 32.92 30.31 -12.22
N PRO A 8 33.36 31.58 -12.32
CA PRO A 8 33.06 32.43 -13.48
C PRO A 8 33.55 31.84 -14.81
N ASP A 9 34.74 31.26 -14.86
CA ASP A 9 35.28 30.65 -16.08
C ASP A 9 34.45 29.43 -16.50
N ILE A 10 34.01 28.62 -15.53
CA ILE A 10 33.10 27.49 -15.78
C ILE A 10 31.77 28.01 -16.32
N ALA A 11 31.20 29.06 -15.71
CA ALA A 11 29.94 29.65 -16.13
C ALA A 11 30.00 30.16 -17.58
N ALA A 12 31.10 30.86 -17.93
CA ALA A 12 31.33 31.35 -19.28
C ALA A 12 31.51 30.22 -20.30
N ALA A 13 32.16 29.11 -19.91
CA ALA A 13 32.40 27.98 -20.80
C ALA A 13 31.18 27.05 -20.98
N THR A 14 30.30 26.95 -19.98
CA THR A 14 29.17 26.00 -19.99
C THR A 14 27.79 26.64 -20.16
N ASP A 15 27.69 27.98 -20.13
CA ASP A 15 26.42 28.73 -20.11
C ASP A 15 25.49 28.31 -18.96
N ILE A 16 26.09 27.98 -17.81
CA ILE A 16 25.36 27.59 -16.59
C ILE A 16 25.54 28.72 -15.58
N SER A 17 24.45 29.10 -14.91
CA SER A 17 24.53 30.13 -13.86
C SER A 17 25.50 29.74 -12.75
N GLU A 18 26.29 30.71 -12.28
CA GLU A 18 27.23 30.51 -11.16
C GLU A 18 26.53 29.89 -9.93
N ARG A 19 25.28 30.28 -9.66
CA ARG A 19 24.46 29.71 -8.58
C ARG A 19 24.28 28.19 -8.72
N THR A 20 24.10 27.70 -9.94
CA THR A 20 23.96 26.26 -10.21
C THR A 20 25.29 25.56 -10.04
N ILE A 21 26.39 26.17 -10.50
CA ILE A 21 27.75 25.63 -10.33
C ILE A 21 28.10 25.54 -8.83
N TYR A 22 27.87 26.59 -8.04
CA TYR A 22 28.06 26.55 -6.59
C TYR A 22 27.19 25.49 -5.91
N ARG A 23 25.94 25.31 -6.37
CA ARG A 23 25.05 24.26 -5.84
C ARG A 23 25.59 22.86 -6.14
N ILE A 24 26.11 22.62 -7.33
CA ILE A 24 26.72 21.34 -7.72
C ILE A 24 27.98 21.08 -6.89
N ILE A 25 28.89 22.06 -6.80
CA ILE A 25 30.12 21.96 -5.99
C ILE A 25 29.77 21.66 -4.52
N ARG A 26 28.77 22.36 -3.97
CA ARG A 26 28.31 22.13 -2.60
C ARG A 26 27.75 20.72 -2.41
N THR A 27 26.94 20.24 -3.36
CA THR A 27 26.39 18.87 -3.34
C THR A 27 27.52 17.85 -3.39
N TRP A 28 28.47 18.00 -4.31
CA TRP A 28 29.65 17.12 -4.42
C TRP A 28 30.48 17.09 -3.14
N ARG A 29 30.79 18.25 -2.55
CA ARG A 29 31.56 18.33 -1.30
C ARG A 29 30.85 17.71 -0.10
N THR A 30 29.52 17.70 -0.10
CA THR A 30 28.72 17.19 1.02
C THR A 30 28.44 15.70 0.87
N THR A 31 28.11 15.25 -0.34
CA THR A 31 27.58 13.91 -0.61
C THR A 31 28.62 13.00 -1.28
N GLY A 32 29.69 13.56 -1.87
CA GLY A 32 30.60 12.83 -2.76
C GLY A 32 29.97 12.51 -4.12
N ASP A 33 28.77 13.04 -4.39
CA ASP A 33 28.02 12.86 -5.62
C ASP A 33 27.34 14.18 -6.01
N HIS A 34 27.11 14.35 -7.30
CA HIS A 34 26.38 15.45 -7.91
C HIS A 34 24.87 15.21 -7.94
N VAL A 35 24.43 13.95 -7.80
CA VAL A 35 23.01 13.59 -7.73
C VAL A 35 22.50 13.70 -6.30
N ARG A 36 21.41 14.44 -6.11
CA ARG A 36 20.73 14.53 -4.83
C ARG A 36 19.58 13.52 -4.80
N ILE A 37 19.85 12.30 -4.35
CA ILE A 37 18.82 11.27 -4.20
C ILE A 37 18.05 11.55 -2.91
N PRO A 38 16.74 11.88 -2.97
CA PRO A 38 15.95 12.07 -1.77
C PRO A 38 15.75 10.72 -1.07
N LEU A 39 15.75 10.73 0.27
CA LEU A 39 15.56 9.52 1.09
C LEU A 39 14.21 8.84 0.79
N GLN A 40 13.19 9.63 0.49
CA GLN A 40 11.87 9.17 0.06
C GLN A 40 11.43 9.95 -1.18
N LEU A 41 11.01 9.22 -2.21
CA LEU A 41 10.42 9.80 -3.42
C LEU A 41 8.93 10.07 -3.18
N GLY A 42 8.55 11.35 -3.21
CA GLY A 42 7.16 11.76 -3.14
C GLY A 42 6.51 11.64 -1.75
N ARG A 43 5.17 11.66 -1.73
CA ARG A 43 4.36 11.58 -0.50
C ARG A 43 4.40 10.15 0.07
N PRO A 44 4.52 9.98 1.40
CA PRO A 44 4.36 8.68 2.04
C PRO A 44 3.05 8.00 1.63
N ARG A 45 3.12 6.67 1.45
CA ARG A 45 1.95 5.87 1.08
C ARG A 45 1.02 5.71 2.28
N ILE A 46 -0.27 5.54 2.00
CA ILE A 46 -1.30 5.28 3.02
C ILE A 46 -1.08 3.91 3.67
N LEU A 47 -0.75 2.90 2.86
CA LEU A 47 -0.40 1.57 3.36
C LEU A 47 1.03 1.57 3.88
N THR A 48 1.18 1.25 5.16
CA THR A 48 2.47 1.03 5.81
C THR A 48 3.07 -0.32 5.40
N SER A 49 4.33 -0.56 5.74
CA SER A 49 4.96 -1.86 5.51
C SER A 49 4.27 -3.01 6.25
N PHE A 50 3.66 -2.73 7.41
CA PHE A 50 2.90 -3.73 8.17
C PHE A 50 1.62 -4.12 7.45
N ASP A 51 0.87 -3.14 6.94
CA ASP A 51 -0.36 -3.39 6.19
C ASP A 51 -0.08 -4.20 4.92
N VAL A 52 1.04 -3.91 4.26
CA VAL A 52 1.48 -4.63 3.06
C VAL A 52 1.84 -6.09 3.39
N ALA A 53 2.57 -6.33 4.48
CA ALA A 53 2.89 -7.69 4.94
C ALA A 53 1.63 -8.48 5.34
N TYR A 54 0.64 -7.81 5.92
CA TYR A 54 -0.65 -8.43 6.23
C TYR A 54 -1.41 -8.85 4.96
N LEU A 55 -1.46 -7.98 3.95
CA LEU A 55 -2.05 -8.31 2.64
C LEU A 55 -1.32 -9.48 1.98
N GLU A 56 0.01 -9.54 2.10
CA GLU A 56 0.83 -10.64 1.59
C GLU A 56 0.44 -11.98 2.25
N ASP A 57 0.31 -12.00 3.57
CA ASP A 57 -0.09 -13.19 4.33
C ASP A 57 -1.51 -13.66 3.97
N LEU A 58 -2.46 -12.72 3.79
CA LEU A 58 -3.83 -13.06 3.36
C LEU A 58 -3.85 -13.73 1.98
N VAL A 59 -3.11 -13.16 1.02
CA VAL A 59 -3.05 -13.72 -0.35
C VAL A 59 -2.29 -15.05 -0.36
N ALA A 60 -1.25 -15.20 0.47
CA ALA A 60 -0.50 -16.45 0.59
C ALA A 60 -1.34 -17.59 1.19
N ARG A 61 -2.24 -17.29 2.12
CA ARG A 61 -3.16 -18.28 2.71
C ARG A 61 -4.32 -18.62 1.78
N THR A 62 -4.88 -17.61 1.11
CA THR A 62 -6.11 -17.72 0.31
C THR A 62 -5.90 -17.06 -1.04
N HIS A 63 -5.50 -17.86 -2.04
CA HIS A 63 -5.11 -17.37 -3.37
C HIS A 63 -6.32 -16.90 -4.22
N ASP A 64 -7.54 -17.23 -3.81
CA ASP A 64 -8.81 -16.90 -4.43
C ASP A 64 -9.52 -15.70 -3.76
N ILE A 65 -8.86 -15.01 -2.83
CA ILE A 65 -9.43 -13.86 -2.13
C ILE A 65 -9.68 -12.67 -3.07
N TYR A 66 -10.87 -12.09 -2.97
CA TYR A 66 -11.24 -10.92 -3.79
C TYR A 66 -10.72 -9.61 -3.18
N LEU A 67 -10.58 -8.58 -4.02
CA LEU A 67 -10.10 -7.25 -3.58
C LEU A 67 -11.00 -6.59 -2.53
N PHE A 68 -12.32 -6.84 -2.53
CA PHE A 68 -13.20 -6.27 -1.51
C PHE A 68 -13.08 -7.05 -0.19
N GLU A 69 -12.81 -8.36 -0.21
CA GLU A 69 -12.54 -9.15 1.00
C GLU A 69 -11.21 -8.73 1.62
N LEU A 70 -10.19 -8.50 0.79
CA LEU A 70 -8.94 -7.91 1.27
C LEU A 70 -9.15 -6.54 1.91
N GLN A 71 -10.09 -5.74 1.38
CA GLN A 71 -10.44 -4.45 1.97
C GLN A 71 -11.12 -4.63 3.33
N GLU A 72 -12.10 -5.54 3.42
CA GLU A 72 -12.80 -5.86 4.67
C GLU A 72 -11.83 -6.40 5.72
N CYS A 73 -11.01 -7.41 5.39
CA CYS A 73 -10.02 -7.98 6.31
C CYS A 73 -8.96 -6.96 6.75
N LEU A 74 -8.56 -6.04 5.87
CA LEU A 74 -7.61 -4.97 6.22
C LEU A 74 -8.28 -3.96 7.15
N TYR A 75 -9.52 -3.57 6.87
CA TYR A 75 -10.27 -2.66 7.73
C TYR A 75 -10.51 -3.28 9.12
N GLU A 76 -10.85 -4.57 9.20
CA GLU A 76 -11.04 -5.28 10.47
C GLU A 76 -9.73 -5.38 11.28
N ALA A 77 -8.59 -5.58 10.62
CA ALA A 77 -7.31 -5.74 11.32
C ALA A 77 -6.64 -4.41 11.72
N THR A 78 -6.76 -3.36 10.90
CA THR A 78 -5.99 -2.11 11.08
C THR A 78 -6.85 -0.85 11.19
N GLY A 79 -8.16 -0.94 10.92
CA GLY A 79 -9.08 0.20 10.89
C GLY A 79 -8.93 1.10 9.65
N LEU A 80 -8.09 0.71 8.68
CA LEU A 80 -7.84 1.50 7.49
C LEU A 80 -8.85 1.20 6.38
N ASP A 81 -9.70 2.16 6.05
CA ASP A 81 -10.53 2.10 4.84
C ASP A 81 -9.72 2.63 3.64
N VAL A 82 -9.31 1.70 2.79
CA VAL A 82 -8.53 1.98 1.58
C VAL A 82 -9.27 1.53 0.34
N ALA A 83 -9.18 2.31 -0.73
CA ALA A 83 -9.81 1.94 -2.00
C ALA A 83 -9.23 0.62 -2.53
N LYS A 84 -10.09 -0.22 -3.12
CA LYS A 84 -9.69 -1.47 -3.80
C LYS A 84 -8.57 -1.30 -4.84
N THR A 85 -8.51 -0.13 -5.49
CA THR A 85 -7.41 0.23 -6.41
C THR A 85 -6.08 0.38 -5.70
N THR A 86 -6.06 0.92 -4.48
CA THR A 86 -4.86 1.06 -3.66
C THR A 86 -4.33 -0.29 -3.22
N ILE A 87 -5.22 -1.20 -2.82
CA ILE A 87 -4.88 -2.61 -2.51
C ILE A 87 -4.32 -3.28 -3.76
N ARG A 88 -5.02 -3.19 -4.90
CA ARG A 88 -4.54 -3.73 -6.18
C ARG A 88 -3.13 -3.22 -6.53
N ASP A 89 -2.90 -1.92 -6.43
CA ASP A 89 -1.60 -1.33 -6.75
C ASP A 89 -0.51 -1.76 -5.77
N ALA A 90 -0.86 -2.02 -4.50
CA ALA A 90 0.06 -2.60 -3.54
C ALA A 90 0.45 -4.04 -3.92
N LEU A 91 -0.54 -4.88 -4.26
CA LEU A 91 -0.31 -6.25 -4.72
C LEU A 91 0.57 -6.30 -5.98
N LEU A 92 0.28 -5.43 -6.96
CA LEU A 92 1.08 -5.35 -8.20
C LEU A 92 2.54 -4.98 -7.92
N ARG A 93 2.80 -4.08 -6.96
CA ARG A 93 4.17 -3.70 -6.58
C ARG A 93 4.92 -4.82 -5.86
N MET A 94 4.21 -5.73 -5.18
CA MET A 94 4.78 -6.94 -4.59
C MET A 94 5.04 -8.05 -5.62
N GLY A 95 4.58 -7.88 -6.86
CA GLY A 95 4.76 -8.86 -7.94
C GLY A 95 3.59 -9.81 -8.14
N TYR A 96 2.47 -9.63 -7.44
CA TYR A 96 1.26 -10.41 -7.71
C TYR A 96 0.64 -10.00 -9.03
N VAL A 97 0.40 -10.98 -9.90
CA VAL A 97 -0.23 -10.78 -11.21
C VAL A 97 -1.63 -11.38 -11.19
N ARG A 98 -2.57 -10.70 -11.85
CA ARG A 98 -3.93 -11.22 -12.02
C ARG A 98 -3.91 -12.40 -12.98
N VAL A 99 -4.23 -13.59 -12.49
CA VAL A 99 -4.55 -14.75 -13.35
C VAL A 99 -6.00 -14.62 -13.79
N HIS A 100 -6.25 -14.72 -15.10
CA HIS A 100 -7.62 -14.70 -15.63
C HIS A 100 -8.25 -16.08 -15.47
N ILE A 101 -9.24 -16.17 -14.59
CA ILE A 101 -10.02 -17.39 -14.37
C ILE A 101 -11.24 -17.36 -15.29
N SER A 102 -11.61 -18.52 -15.84
CA SER A 102 -12.77 -18.63 -16.73
C SER A 102 -14.07 -18.21 -16.01
N ARG A 103 -14.97 -17.59 -16.76
CA ARG A 103 -16.24 -17.06 -16.24
C ARG A 103 -17.09 -18.13 -15.53
N THR A 104 -17.07 -19.38 -16.02
CA THR A 104 -17.79 -20.49 -15.40
C THR A 104 -17.25 -20.89 -14.02
N ALA A 105 -15.93 -20.85 -13.84
CA ALA A 105 -15.32 -21.10 -12.53
C ALA A 105 -15.59 -19.93 -11.57
N LEU A 106 -15.65 -18.70 -12.09
CA LEU A 106 -15.97 -17.50 -11.32
C LEU A 106 -17.42 -17.49 -10.82
N GLU A 107 -18.40 -17.80 -11.68
CA GLU A 107 -19.83 -17.88 -11.33
C GLU A 107 -20.12 -18.98 -10.29
N ALA A 108 -19.43 -20.13 -10.40
CA ALA A 108 -19.56 -21.22 -9.45
C ALA A 108 -19.02 -20.86 -8.05
N GLU A 109 -17.92 -20.11 -7.98
CA GLU A 109 -17.34 -19.68 -6.72
C GLU A 109 -18.10 -18.50 -6.11
N GLU A 110 -18.56 -17.55 -6.92
CA GLU A 110 -19.42 -16.45 -6.49
C GLU A 110 -20.69 -16.95 -5.79
N ASN A 111 -21.33 -18.00 -6.34
CA ASN A 111 -22.48 -18.63 -5.71
C ASN A 111 -22.16 -19.28 -4.34
N LYS A 112 -21.01 -19.94 -4.18
CA LYS A 112 -20.59 -20.47 -2.87
C LYS A 112 -20.34 -19.35 -1.86
N ARG A 113 -19.77 -18.24 -2.33
CA ARG A 113 -19.35 -17.10 -1.52
C ARG A 113 -20.53 -16.24 -1.05
N LEU A 114 -21.50 -15.97 -1.92
CA LEU A 114 -22.76 -15.32 -1.55
C LEU A 114 -23.50 -16.11 -0.47
N GLY A 115 -23.46 -17.44 -0.54
CA GLY A 115 -23.96 -18.31 0.52
C GLY A 115 -23.27 -18.08 1.87
N ARG A 116 -21.93 -17.96 1.89
CA ARG A 116 -21.15 -17.69 3.11
C ARG A 116 -21.40 -16.29 3.68
N SER A 117 -21.45 -15.26 2.83
CA SER A 117 -21.73 -13.88 3.25
C SER A 117 -23.14 -13.73 3.80
N SER A 118 -24.13 -14.43 3.21
CA SER A 118 -25.48 -14.49 3.74
C SER A 118 -25.54 -15.17 5.12
N LEU A 119 -24.80 -16.26 5.32
CA LEU A 119 -24.72 -16.94 6.63
C LEU A 119 -24.00 -16.11 7.69
N GLN A 120 -22.95 -15.36 7.32
CA GLN A 120 -22.22 -14.49 8.25
C GLN A 120 -23.06 -13.27 8.65
N SER A 121 -23.81 -12.69 7.70
CA SER A 121 -24.73 -11.58 7.95
C SER A 121 -25.89 -11.99 8.86
N THR A 122 -26.47 -13.17 8.67
CA THR A 122 -27.51 -13.69 9.59
C THR A 122 -26.96 -14.02 10.97
N TYR A 123 -25.73 -14.54 11.07
CA TYR A 123 -25.08 -14.76 12.37
C TYR A 123 -24.78 -13.45 13.12
N ASN A 124 -24.26 -12.43 12.43
CA ASN A 124 -23.98 -11.12 13.04
C ASN A 124 -25.29 -10.43 13.49
N ALA A 125 -26.34 -10.47 12.66
CA ALA A 125 -27.66 -9.96 13.04
C ALA A 125 -28.29 -10.73 14.22
N ALA A 126 -28.07 -12.05 14.31
CA ALA A 126 -28.51 -12.85 15.45
C ALA A 126 -27.69 -12.56 16.73
N ALA A 127 -26.39 -12.30 16.60
CA ALA A 127 -25.52 -11.92 17.71
C ALA A 127 -25.91 -10.55 18.29
N ASP A 128 -26.24 -9.58 17.44
CA ASP A 128 -26.74 -8.26 17.86
C ASP A 128 -28.15 -8.35 18.49
N GLY A 129 -28.96 -9.33 18.08
CA GLY A 129 -30.28 -9.59 18.68
C GLY A 129 -30.26 -10.38 20.00
N MET A 130 -29.26 -11.24 20.23
CA MET A 130 -29.15 -12.08 21.44
C MET A 130 -28.46 -11.36 22.62
N GLY A 131 -27.80 -10.22 22.38
CA GLY A 131 -27.19 -9.40 23.44
C GLY A 131 -28.18 -8.74 24.42
N ALA A 132 -29.49 -8.73 24.11
CA ALA A 132 -30.49 -8.04 24.93
C ALA A 132 -31.24 -8.95 25.94
N HIS A 133 -31.04 -10.27 25.93
CA HIS A 133 -31.95 -11.18 26.66
C HIS A 133 -31.31 -12.07 27.74
N TRP A 134 -30.00 -11.96 28.03
CA TRP A 134 -29.29 -12.87 28.95
C TRP A 134 -28.81 -12.29 30.28
N ASN A 135 -29.08 -11.02 30.61
CA ASN A 135 -28.69 -10.40 31.90
C ASN A 135 -29.88 -10.14 32.84
N ALA A 136 -30.71 -11.15 33.12
CA ALA A 136 -31.80 -11.00 34.11
C ALA A 136 -32.06 -12.24 35.01
N SER A 137 -31.15 -13.22 35.09
CA SER A 137 -31.41 -14.44 35.90
C SER A 137 -30.30 -14.91 36.84
N THR A 138 -29.29 -14.07 37.15
CA THR A 138 -28.22 -14.46 38.11
C THR A 138 -28.00 -13.45 39.23
N ALA A 139 -29.09 -12.86 39.75
CA ALA A 139 -29.05 -12.11 41.01
C ALA A 139 -30.32 -12.39 41.81
N ALA A 140 -30.31 -13.50 42.56
CA ALA A 140 -31.20 -13.77 43.67
C ALA A 140 -30.38 -14.44 44.77
#